data_AF-A0A0N4UC58-F1
#
_entry.id   AF-A0A0N4UC58-F1
#
_cell.length_a   1.000
_cell.length_b   1.000
_cell.length_c   1.000
_cell.angle_alpha   90.00
_cell.angle_beta   90.00
_cell.angle_gamma   90.00
#
_symmetry.space_group_name_H-M   'P 1'
#
loop_
_entity.id
_entity.type
_entity.pdbx_description
1 polymer ?
#
loop_
_entity_poly.entity_id
_entity_poly.type
_entity_poly.pdbx_seq_one_letter_code
_entity_poly.pdbx_strand_id
1 'polypeptide(L)'
;MNTVCRDGRCTCPTHFEEFDIDPQTTVCRLAPSKIGDSCQRDCKPPLLCRDGKCECWGGSIINGVCVVPCPLGQQLHGVECQKVAHWGQPCEKDTQCIDVFNQCVGGICQCTPGSSRDLMRQACIAVCPDGTYPKQTCRRLFLNDVDMLENAATTDSCPQGYRCVTYGSPYIGHCCRLKCPYGEADLTQSCDKGAPEDRRCRQLTHHCYTVTEPGWKSSLCCPKPCRDPTPLYVDNKCLSIAHRNDPCQIDQQCEGGVTMSCILATCHCKIGFHENNDGRFATCEKTCNIGEIAVMDRCLRHVQLGERCVDNRQCPNFSECRYGTCRCICGYKQDSLIGARCTNPDDPFSLNAILTGVEEVLGGRATG
;
A
#
# COMPACT_ATOMS: atom_id res chain seq x y z
N MET A 1 9.11 -14.96 18.59
CA MET A 1 10.35 -15.16 17.80
C MET A 1 10.37 -16.49 17.03
N ASN A 2 9.70 -17.56 17.46
CA ASN A 2 9.56 -18.80 16.67
C ASN A 2 8.13 -19.36 16.80
N THR A 3 7.09 -18.56 16.57
CA THR A 3 5.68 -19.00 16.62
C THR A 3 5.07 -18.95 15.22
N VAL A 4 4.24 -19.93 14.89
CA VAL A 4 3.38 -19.93 13.70
C VAL A 4 1.96 -19.70 14.17
N CYS A 5 1.34 -18.61 13.74
CA CYS A 5 -0.05 -18.31 14.07
C CYS A 5 -0.94 -18.66 12.87
N ARG A 6 -1.90 -19.57 13.09
CA ARG A 6 -3.00 -19.88 12.16
C ARG A 6 -4.32 -19.76 12.92
N ASP A 7 -5.29 -19.09 12.32
CA ASP A 7 -6.67 -18.97 12.83
C ASP A 7 -6.77 -18.54 14.30
N GLY A 8 -5.93 -17.56 14.70
CA GLY A 8 -5.94 -16.98 16.04
C GLY A 8 -5.26 -17.84 17.12
N ARG A 9 -4.74 -19.02 16.77
CA ARG A 9 -3.92 -19.86 17.65
C ARG A 9 -2.47 -19.83 17.19
N CYS A 10 -1.57 -19.41 18.07
CA CYS A 10 -0.14 -19.46 17.84
C CYS A 10 0.44 -20.71 18.48
N THR A 11 1.13 -21.52 17.68
CA THR A 11 1.82 -22.73 18.14
C THR A 11 3.28 -22.68 17.73
N CYS A 12 4.11 -23.53 18.34
CA CYS A 12 5.50 -23.67 17.92
C CYS A 12 5.62 -24.46 16.60
N PRO A 13 6.63 -24.16 15.74
CA PRO A 13 6.95 -24.98 14.57
C PRO A 13 7.34 -26.41 14.95
N THR A 14 7.29 -27.35 14.00
CA THR A 14 7.52 -28.80 14.18
C THR A 14 8.86 -29.21 14.82
N HIS A 15 9.85 -28.31 14.92
CA HIS A 15 11.15 -28.57 15.55
C HIS A 15 11.37 -27.82 16.87
N PHE A 16 10.30 -27.23 17.41
CA PHE A 16 10.31 -26.42 18.62
C PHE A 16 9.32 -27.01 19.63
N GLU A 17 9.61 -26.88 20.92
CA GLU A 17 8.69 -27.23 21.99
C GLU A 17 8.10 -25.96 22.63
N GLU A 18 6.85 -26.05 23.07
CA GLU A 18 6.24 -25.05 23.94
C GLU A 18 6.80 -25.21 25.36
N PHE A 19 7.61 -24.26 25.80
CA PHE A 19 8.26 -24.28 27.11
C PHE A 19 7.69 -23.20 28.03
N ASP A 20 7.15 -23.59 29.18
CA ASP A 20 6.68 -22.65 30.20
C ASP A 20 7.87 -22.22 31.06
N ILE A 21 8.22 -20.95 30.98
CA ILE A 21 9.20 -20.34 31.88
C ILE A 21 8.57 -20.16 33.27
N ASP A 22 7.30 -19.76 33.27
CA ASP A 22 6.46 -19.54 34.43
C ASP A 22 4.98 -19.77 34.06
N PRO A 23 4.03 -19.77 35.01
CA PRO A 23 2.62 -20.05 34.73
C PRO A 23 1.92 -19.08 33.76
N GLN A 24 2.52 -17.93 33.46
CA GLN A 24 1.96 -16.91 32.55
C GLN A 24 2.74 -16.79 31.23
N THR A 25 3.97 -17.32 31.17
CA THR A 25 4.89 -17.10 30.05
C THR A 25 5.31 -18.41 29.40
N THR A 26 4.74 -18.69 28.23
CA THR A 26 5.14 -19.80 27.35
C THR A 26 5.95 -19.28 26.18
N VAL A 27 7.07 -19.93 25.87
CA VAL A 27 7.94 -19.59 24.73
C VAL A 27 8.18 -20.81 23.84
N CYS A 28 8.51 -20.56 22.57
CA CYS A 28 8.99 -21.59 21.67
C CYS A 28 10.52 -21.67 21.71
N ARG A 29 11.06 -22.77 22.23
CA ARG A 29 12.50 -23.08 22.19
C ARG A 29 12.77 -24.30 21.31
N LEU A 30 14.02 -24.46 20.88
CA LEU A 30 14.42 -25.64 20.11
C LEU A 30 14.11 -26.91 20.92
N ALA A 31 13.36 -27.82 20.32
CA ALA A 31 13.00 -29.06 20.98
C ALA A 31 14.26 -29.95 21.16
N PRO A 32 14.40 -30.68 22.28
CA PRO A 32 15.55 -31.55 22.51
C PRO A 32 15.63 -32.64 21.45
N SER A 33 16.85 -33.00 21.03
CA SER A 33 17.06 -33.79 19.81
C SER A 33 17.76 -35.12 20.03
N LYS A 34 18.16 -35.44 21.26
CA LYS A 34 18.77 -36.72 21.60
C LYS A 34 17.83 -37.55 22.45
N ILE A 35 17.94 -38.87 22.30
CA ILE A 35 17.24 -39.82 23.16
C ILE A 35 17.71 -39.63 24.60
N GLY A 36 16.77 -39.50 25.53
CA GLY A 36 17.01 -39.29 26.96
C GLY A 36 17.16 -37.82 27.38
N ASP A 37 17.21 -36.87 26.45
CA ASP A 37 17.21 -35.44 26.79
C ASP A 37 15.93 -35.06 27.55
N SER A 38 16.04 -34.11 28.47
CA SER A 38 14.88 -33.60 29.22
C SER A 38 14.00 -32.70 28.35
N CYS A 39 12.69 -32.94 28.40
CA CYS A 39 11.67 -32.19 27.67
C CYS A 39 10.52 -31.82 28.61
N GLN A 40 9.76 -30.77 28.27
CA GLN A 40 8.55 -30.40 29.02
C GLN A 40 7.28 -30.89 28.33
N ARG A 41 7.19 -30.67 27.01
CA ARG A 41 6.01 -31.04 26.21
C ARG A 41 6.37 -31.78 24.94
N ASP A 42 7.40 -31.33 24.22
CA ASP A 42 7.74 -31.88 22.91
C ASP A 42 9.24 -32.18 22.79
N CYS A 43 9.56 -33.11 21.91
CA CYS A 43 10.92 -33.41 21.48
C CYS A 43 11.04 -33.18 19.98
N LYS A 44 12.26 -33.02 19.47
CA LYS A 44 12.49 -32.93 18.04
C LYS A 44 12.04 -34.26 17.42
N PRO A 45 11.09 -34.25 16.48
CA PRO A 45 10.62 -35.49 15.88
C PRO A 45 11.77 -36.25 15.20
N PRO A 46 11.75 -37.60 15.25
CA PRO A 46 10.60 -38.44 15.63
C PRO A 46 10.48 -38.80 17.12
N LEU A 47 11.26 -38.16 17.98
CA LEU A 47 11.20 -38.40 19.42
C LEU A 47 9.89 -37.88 20.01
N LEU A 48 9.37 -38.57 21.03
CA LEU A 48 8.23 -38.15 21.82
C LEU A 48 8.68 -37.80 23.24
N CYS A 49 8.11 -36.75 23.81
CA CYS A 49 8.32 -36.42 25.21
C CYS A 49 7.43 -37.30 26.09
N ARG A 50 8.04 -38.15 26.89
CA ARG A 50 7.35 -39.03 27.83
C ARG A 50 8.05 -39.00 29.17
N ASP A 51 7.28 -38.77 30.23
CA ASP A 51 7.79 -38.66 31.60
C ASP A 51 8.98 -37.67 31.73
N GLY A 52 8.88 -36.58 30.97
CA GLY A 52 9.89 -35.51 30.92
C GLY A 52 11.18 -35.88 30.17
N LYS A 53 11.19 -36.96 29.40
CA LYS A 53 12.35 -37.40 28.60
C LYS A 53 11.98 -37.71 27.15
N CYS A 54 12.92 -37.48 26.24
CA CYS A 54 12.75 -37.80 24.84
C CYS A 54 12.99 -39.28 24.56
N GLU A 55 11.96 -39.98 24.08
CA GLU A 55 12.02 -41.41 23.77
C GLU A 55 11.78 -41.67 22.28
N CYS A 56 12.40 -42.73 21.76
CA CYS A 56 12.14 -43.22 20.41
C CYS A 56 10.93 -44.16 20.45
N TRP A 57 9.77 -43.68 20.00
CA TRP A 57 8.55 -44.46 19.99
C TRP A 57 8.16 -44.86 18.56
N GLY A 58 7.84 -46.14 18.34
CA GLY A 58 7.49 -46.68 17.02
C GLY A 58 8.66 -46.79 16.03
N GLY A 59 9.88 -46.42 16.42
CA GLY A 59 11.09 -46.51 15.60
C GLY A 59 12.09 -47.55 16.10
N SER A 60 13.19 -47.67 15.37
CA SER A 60 14.37 -48.44 15.75
C SER A 60 15.50 -47.50 16.15
N ILE A 61 16.22 -47.83 17.22
CA ILE A 61 17.40 -47.07 17.64
C ILE A 61 18.61 -47.60 16.89
N ILE A 62 19.14 -46.82 15.95
CA ILE A 62 20.32 -47.16 15.16
C ILE A 62 21.40 -46.12 15.46
N ASN A 63 22.54 -46.55 16.00
CA ASN A 63 23.65 -45.66 16.39
C ASN A 63 23.23 -44.49 17.30
N GLY A 64 22.29 -44.73 18.22
CA GLY A 64 21.78 -43.70 19.14
C GLY A 64 20.80 -42.70 18.51
N VAL A 65 20.42 -42.88 17.25
CA VAL A 65 19.42 -42.07 16.54
C VAL A 65 18.13 -42.86 16.40
N CYS A 66 16.99 -42.22 16.68
CA CYS A 66 15.69 -42.81 16.43
C CYS A 66 15.37 -42.76 14.94
N VAL A 67 15.23 -43.93 14.33
CA VAL A 67 14.89 -44.08 12.92
C VAL A 67 13.53 -44.76 12.82
N VAL A 68 12.53 -44.02 12.32
CA VAL A 68 11.21 -44.59 12.00
C VAL A 68 11.20 -44.89 10.50
N PRO A 69 11.13 -46.18 10.09
CA PRO A 69 11.08 -46.52 8.68
C PRO A 69 9.71 -46.14 8.10
N CYS A 70 9.69 -45.29 7.08
CA CYS A 70 8.48 -45.00 6.32
C CYS A 70 8.33 -45.93 5.10
N PRO A 71 7.09 -46.22 4.67
CA PRO A 71 6.83 -46.90 3.41
C PRO A 71 7.51 -46.20 2.22
N LEU A 72 7.77 -46.96 1.14
CA LEU A 72 8.32 -46.41 -0.10
C LEU A 72 7.46 -45.24 -0.61
N GLY A 73 8.12 -44.13 -0.97
CA GLY A 73 7.46 -42.89 -1.42
C GLY A 73 6.93 -41.99 -0.31
N GLN A 74 7.19 -42.32 0.95
CA GLN A 74 6.87 -41.49 2.10
C GLN A 74 8.14 -41.06 2.83
N GLN A 75 8.07 -39.90 3.47
CA GLN A 75 9.10 -39.42 4.37
C GLN A 75 8.47 -39.04 5.70
N LEU A 76 9.26 -39.19 6.76
CA LEU A 76 8.84 -38.85 8.11
C LEU A 76 8.80 -37.33 8.24
N HIS A 77 7.60 -36.78 8.43
CA HIS A 77 7.39 -35.36 8.71
C HIS A 77 6.75 -35.21 10.08
N GLY A 78 7.52 -34.72 11.05
CA GLY A 78 7.14 -34.85 12.44
C GLY A 78 7.22 -36.31 12.89
N VAL A 79 6.11 -36.86 13.38
CA VAL A 79 6.00 -38.24 13.86
C VAL A 79 5.24 -39.15 12.89
N GLU A 80 4.73 -38.62 11.80
CA GLU A 80 3.92 -39.34 10.82
C GLU A 80 4.66 -39.48 9.49
N CYS A 81 4.54 -40.65 8.87
CA CYS A 81 4.98 -40.85 7.50
C CYS A 81 3.96 -40.21 6.56
N GLN A 82 4.40 -39.21 5.81
CA GLN A 82 3.56 -38.51 4.84
C GLN A 82 4.06 -38.78 3.42
N LYS A 83 3.11 -38.85 2.48
CA LYS A 83 3.43 -38.89 1.05
C LYS A 83 4.23 -37.65 0.70
N VAL A 84 5.41 -37.85 0.16
CA VAL A 84 6.26 -36.77 -0.34
C VAL A 84 6.39 -36.88 -1.85
N ALA A 85 6.51 -35.74 -2.49
CA ALA A 85 6.67 -35.60 -3.91
C ALA A 85 7.73 -34.53 -4.19
N HIS A 86 8.63 -34.86 -5.11
CA HIS A 86 9.59 -33.95 -5.69
C HIS A 86 9.02 -33.33 -6.97
N TRP A 87 9.73 -32.35 -7.53
CA TRP A 87 9.38 -31.73 -8.79
C TRP A 87 8.96 -32.73 -9.88
N GLY A 88 7.83 -32.45 -10.52
CA GLY A 88 7.24 -33.28 -11.58
C GLY A 88 6.52 -34.54 -11.09
N GLN A 89 6.61 -34.89 -9.81
CA GLN A 89 5.92 -36.06 -9.23
C GLN A 89 4.47 -35.73 -8.86
N PRO A 90 3.57 -36.72 -8.84
CA PRO A 90 2.16 -36.51 -8.52
C PRO A 90 1.94 -36.14 -7.05
N CYS A 91 1.01 -35.21 -6.81
CA CYS A 91 0.64 -34.70 -5.49
C CYS A 91 -0.87 -34.42 -5.42
N GLU A 92 -1.38 -34.30 -4.20
CA GLU A 92 -2.78 -33.94 -3.89
C GLU A 92 -2.88 -32.65 -3.07
N LYS A 93 -1.84 -32.31 -2.31
CA LYS A 93 -1.77 -31.13 -1.44
C LYS A 93 -0.40 -30.49 -1.53
N ASP A 94 -0.32 -29.18 -1.37
CA ASP A 94 0.95 -28.43 -1.40
C ASP A 94 1.97 -28.95 -0.39
N THR A 95 1.51 -29.40 0.79
CA THR A 95 2.38 -29.94 1.84
C THR A 95 3.09 -31.24 1.46
N GLN A 96 2.67 -31.90 0.38
CA GLN A 96 3.36 -33.10 -0.14
C GLN A 96 4.59 -32.73 -0.97
N CYS A 97 4.66 -31.50 -1.50
CA CYS A 97 5.79 -31.04 -2.30
C CYS A 97 6.91 -30.54 -1.38
N ILE A 98 7.97 -31.33 -1.24
CA ILE A 98 9.03 -31.07 -0.24
C ILE A 98 10.19 -30.20 -0.76
N ASP A 99 10.32 -30.09 -2.08
CA ASP A 99 11.35 -29.28 -2.70
C ASP A 99 11.08 -27.78 -2.47
N VAL A 100 12.13 -27.00 -2.18
CA VAL A 100 12.00 -25.55 -1.91
C VAL A 100 11.28 -24.83 -3.05
N PHE A 101 10.33 -23.95 -2.70
CA PHE A 101 9.46 -23.21 -3.62
C PHE A 101 8.58 -24.08 -4.54
N ASN A 102 8.32 -25.34 -4.19
CA ASN A 102 7.32 -26.15 -4.91
C ASN A 102 5.96 -26.12 -4.22
N GLN A 103 4.91 -26.29 -5.02
CA GLN A 103 3.54 -26.47 -4.58
C GLN A 103 2.81 -27.44 -5.53
N CYS A 104 1.64 -27.92 -5.15
CA CYS A 104 0.89 -28.88 -5.94
C CYS A 104 0.01 -28.17 -6.97
N VAL A 105 0.49 -28.07 -8.21
CA VAL A 105 -0.21 -27.37 -9.30
C VAL A 105 -0.66 -28.39 -10.34
N GLY A 106 -1.98 -28.52 -10.50
CA GLY A 106 -2.55 -29.47 -11.47
C GLY A 106 -2.24 -30.93 -11.15
N GLY A 107 -2.09 -31.27 -9.87
CA GLY A 107 -1.81 -32.64 -9.41
C GLY A 107 -0.35 -33.07 -9.54
N ILE A 108 0.57 -32.16 -9.89
CA ILE A 108 2.02 -32.42 -9.90
C ILE A 108 2.77 -31.32 -9.15
N CYS A 109 3.89 -31.67 -8.51
CA CYS A 109 4.72 -30.69 -7.82
C CYS A 109 5.46 -29.81 -8.82
N GLN A 110 5.22 -28.50 -8.76
CA GLN A 110 5.80 -27.50 -9.64
C GLN A 110 6.19 -26.25 -8.85
N CYS A 111 6.91 -25.33 -9.49
CA CYS A 111 7.27 -24.06 -8.88
C CYS A 111 6.02 -23.26 -8.47
N THR A 112 6.02 -22.71 -7.25
CA THR A 112 4.95 -21.83 -6.75
C THR A 112 4.89 -20.53 -7.56
N PRO A 113 3.72 -19.89 -7.73
CA PRO A 113 3.58 -18.61 -8.43
C PRO A 113 4.61 -17.57 -7.95
N GLY A 114 5.31 -16.96 -8.92
CA GLY A 114 6.37 -16.01 -8.64
C GLY A 114 7.76 -16.62 -8.43
N SER A 115 7.87 -17.94 -8.47
CA SER A 115 9.14 -18.66 -8.63
C SER A 115 9.27 -19.24 -10.04
N SER A 116 10.49 -19.54 -10.46
CA SER A 116 10.79 -20.16 -11.76
C SER A 116 11.77 -21.31 -11.60
N ARG A 117 11.73 -22.26 -12.53
CA ARG A 117 12.63 -23.42 -12.54
C ARG A 117 14.00 -23.00 -13.08
N ASP A 118 15.01 -23.02 -12.23
CA ASP A 118 16.40 -22.95 -12.65
C ASP A 118 16.81 -24.33 -13.18
N LEU A 119 17.00 -24.43 -14.51
CA LEU A 119 17.35 -25.69 -15.17
C LEU A 119 18.76 -26.18 -14.83
N MET A 120 19.67 -25.26 -14.49
CA MET A 120 21.05 -25.61 -14.13
C MET A 120 21.11 -26.17 -12.72
N ARG A 121 20.38 -25.56 -11.78
CA ARG A 121 20.30 -26.01 -10.38
C ARG A 121 19.29 -27.13 -10.16
N GLN A 122 18.43 -27.41 -11.14
CA GLN A 122 17.29 -28.31 -11.01
C GLN A 122 16.45 -27.99 -9.77
N ALA A 123 16.22 -26.70 -9.51
CA ALA A 123 15.49 -26.22 -8.35
C ALA A 123 14.60 -25.02 -8.72
N CYS A 124 13.49 -24.84 -8.01
CA CYS A 124 12.71 -23.62 -8.13
C CYS A 124 13.43 -22.50 -7.36
N ILE A 125 13.48 -21.31 -7.96
CA ILE A 125 14.10 -20.12 -7.39
C ILE A 125 13.09 -18.98 -7.37
N ALA A 126 13.17 -18.12 -6.37
CA ALA A 126 12.40 -16.88 -6.36
C ALA A 126 12.84 -15.98 -7.52
N VAL A 127 11.88 -15.41 -8.25
CA VAL A 127 12.13 -14.46 -9.34
C VAL A 127 11.28 -13.21 -9.15
N CYS A 128 11.83 -12.08 -9.52
CA CYS A 128 11.10 -10.82 -9.54
C CYS A 128 10.08 -10.80 -10.68
N PRO A 129 9.00 -10.00 -10.58
CA PRO A 129 7.96 -9.94 -11.61
C PRO A 129 8.47 -9.56 -13.01
N ASP A 130 9.61 -8.88 -13.09
CA ASP A 130 10.28 -8.52 -14.34
C ASP A 130 11.26 -9.60 -14.83
N GLY A 131 11.27 -10.78 -14.21
CA GLY A 131 12.16 -11.90 -14.52
C GLY A 131 13.56 -11.79 -13.92
N THR A 132 13.88 -10.73 -13.18
CA THR A 132 15.21 -10.55 -12.57
C THR A 132 15.39 -11.37 -11.29
N TYR A 133 16.64 -11.62 -10.91
CA TYR A 133 16.95 -12.28 -9.64
C TYR A 133 16.71 -11.34 -8.46
N PRO A 134 16.06 -11.80 -7.38
CA PRO A 134 15.90 -11.00 -6.18
C PRO A 134 17.24 -10.80 -5.46
N LYS A 135 17.34 -9.69 -4.72
CA LYS A 135 18.55 -9.33 -3.98
C LYS A 135 18.73 -10.14 -2.70
N GLN A 136 17.66 -10.29 -1.91
CA GLN A 136 17.66 -10.97 -0.62
C GLN A 136 16.22 -11.33 -0.20
N THR A 137 16.06 -12.19 0.80
CA THR A 137 14.76 -12.44 1.46
C THR A 137 14.34 -11.20 2.27
N CYS A 138 13.03 -10.97 2.37
CA CYS A 138 12.45 -9.87 3.11
C CYS A 138 11.15 -10.29 3.82
N ARG A 139 10.69 -9.41 4.69
CA ARG A 139 9.37 -9.40 5.31
C ARG A 139 8.70 -8.04 5.10
N ARG A 140 7.38 -8.02 4.93
CA ARG A 140 6.57 -6.80 5.08
C ARG A 140 6.46 -6.46 6.57
N LEU A 141 6.74 -5.21 6.91
CA LEU A 141 6.83 -4.75 8.31
C LEU A 141 5.47 -4.28 8.85
N PHE A 142 4.63 -3.76 7.97
CA PHE A 142 3.36 -3.14 8.33
C PHE A 142 2.23 -3.78 7.53
N LEU A 143 1.18 -4.18 8.24
CA LEU A 143 -0.08 -4.64 7.66
C LEU A 143 -1.18 -3.76 8.24
N ASN A 144 -1.94 -3.12 7.36
CA ASN A 144 -3.19 -2.42 7.67
C ASN A 144 -3.08 -1.13 8.50
N ASP A 145 -1.89 -0.56 8.71
CA ASP A 145 -1.75 0.76 9.34
C ASP A 145 -1.65 1.85 8.26
N VAL A 146 -2.81 2.45 7.95
CA VAL A 146 -2.95 3.49 6.90
C VAL A 146 -2.15 4.74 7.25
N ASP A 147 -2.13 5.13 8.53
CA ASP A 147 -1.47 6.36 8.99
C ASP A 147 0.06 6.26 8.85
N MET A 148 0.63 5.08 9.14
CA MET A 148 2.05 4.84 8.86
C MET A 148 2.32 4.68 7.37
N LEU A 149 1.38 4.12 6.61
CA LEU A 149 1.50 4.01 5.16
C LEU A 149 1.64 5.39 4.54
N GLU A 150 1.07 6.47 5.05
CA GLU A 150 1.26 7.81 4.48
C GLU A 150 2.64 8.45 4.75
N ASN A 151 3.34 8.01 5.80
CA ASN A 151 4.57 8.67 6.25
C ASN A 151 5.86 7.89 5.95
N ALA A 152 5.79 6.57 5.73
CA ALA A 152 6.98 5.76 5.45
C ALA A 152 7.34 5.74 3.95
N ALA A 153 8.63 5.91 3.62
CA ALA A 153 9.12 5.74 2.24
C ALA A 153 9.15 4.27 1.78
N THR A 154 9.18 3.33 2.73
CA THR A 154 9.17 1.87 2.50
C THR A 154 8.49 1.19 3.69
N THR A 155 7.61 0.21 3.45
CA THR A 155 6.94 -0.57 4.52
C THR A 155 7.43 -2.01 4.63
N ASP A 156 8.65 -2.28 4.17
CA ASP A 156 9.27 -3.58 4.20
C ASP A 156 10.74 -3.52 4.67
N SER A 157 11.38 -4.68 4.75
CA SER A 157 12.78 -4.83 5.19
C SER A 157 13.80 -4.80 4.04
N CYS A 158 13.38 -4.39 2.83
CA CYS A 158 14.29 -4.27 1.71
C CYS A 158 15.14 -3.00 1.80
N PRO A 159 16.35 -3.03 1.24
CA PRO A 159 17.16 -1.83 1.11
C PRO A 159 16.48 -0.83 0.15
N GLN A 160 16.86 0.44 0.26
CA GLN A 160 16.38 1.50 -0.62
C GLN A 160 16.57 1.13 -2.10
N GLY A 161 15.57 1.44 -2.93
CA GLY A 161 15.55 1.04 -4.35
C GLY A 161 15.00 -0.36 -4.60
N TYR A 162 14.59 -1.09 -3.55
CA TYR A 162 13.98 -2.40 -3.64
C TYR A 162 12.65 -2.43 -2.91
N ARG A 163 11.83 -3.42 -3.23
CA ARG A 163 10.55 -3.70 -2.57
C ARG A 163 10.39 -5.19 -2.27
N CYS A 164 9.59 -5.50 -1.26
CA CYS A 164 9.31 -6.87 -0.88
C CYS A 164 8.13 -7.45 -1.67
N VAL A 165 8.43 -8.36 -2.59
CA VAL A 165 7.44 -9.15 -3.34
C VAL A 165 7.15 -10.43 -2.55
N THR A 166 5.90 -10.59 -2.09
CA THR A 166 5.46 -11.71 -1.23
C THR A 166 4.53 -12.65 -2.00
N TYR A 167 4.65 -13.96 -1.78
CA TYR A 167 3.88 -14.99 -2.49
C TYR A 167 2.75 -15.60 -1.64
N GLY A 168 1.98 -14.77 -0.95
CA GLY A 168 0.96 -15.22 0.00
C GLY A 168 1.45 -15.14 1.45
N SER A 169 0.92 -16.03 2.30
CA SER A 169 1.24 -16.09 3.73
C SER A 169 2.23 -17.23 4.00
N PRO A 170 3.31 -17.03 4.78
CA PRO A 170 3.66 -15.84 5.57
C PRO A 170 4.08 -14.64 4.69
N TYR A 171 3.99 -13.42 5.23
CA TYR A 171 4.42 -12.15 4.59
C TYR A 171 5.93 -12.01 4.39
N ILE A 172 6.58 -13.15 4.15
CA ILE A 172 7.95 -13.30 3.75
C ILE A 172 7.96 -13.30 2.23
N GLY A 173 8.93 -12.60 1.67
CA GLY A 173 9.08 -12.43 0.24
C GLY A 173 10.53 -12.23 -0.13
N HIS A 174 10.76 -11.62 -1.28
CA HIS A 174 12.10 -11.29 -1.73
C HIS A 174 12.19 -9.86 -2.25
N CYS A 175 13.36 -9.26 -2.08
CA CYS A 175 13.64 -7.89 -2.48
C CYS A 175 13.87 -7.79 -3.97
N CYS A 176 12.93 -7.16 -4.66
CA CYS A 176 12.99 -6.90 -6.09
C CYS A 176 13.25 -5.43 -6.36
N ARG A 177 14.06 -5.15 -7.38
CA ARG A 177 14.45 -3.78 -7.72
C ARG A 177 13.21 -2.99 -8.16
N LEU A 178 13.02 -1.82 -7.58
CA LEU A 178 12.08 -0.84 -8.09
C LEU A 178 12.70 -0.10 -9.26
N LYS A 179 11.90 0.16 -10.31
CA LYS A 179 12.34 0.87 -11.51
C LYS A 179 11.57 2.17 -11.64
N CYS A 180 12.27 3.22 -12.05
CA CYS A 180 11.63 4.45 -12.47
C CYS A 180 10.94 4.25 -13.83
N PRO A 181 9.89 5.04 -14.12
CA PRO A 181 9.28 5.05 -15.46
C PRO A 181 10.29 5.45 -16.55
N TYR A 182 11.24 6.32 -16.18
CA TYR A 182 12.31 6.81 -17.05
C TYR A 182 13.61 6.82 -16.27
N GLY A 183 14.71 6.43 -16.92
CA GLY A 183 16.05 6.46 -16.34
C GLY A 183 16.22 5.60 -15.08
N GLU A 184 17.30 5.85 -14.38
CA GLU A 184 17.63 5.17 -13.12
C GLU A 184 17.24 6.04 -11.92
N ALA A 185 16.81 5.40 -10.84
CA ALA A 185 16.45 6.09 -9.61
C ALA A 185 17.69 6.70 -8.92
N ASP A 186 17.55 7.93 -8.41
CA ASP A 186 18.55 8.52 -7.54
C ASP A 186 18.35 8.03 -6.10
N LEU A 187 19.13 7.02 -5.72
CA LEU A 187 19.09 6.41 -4.39
C LEU A 187 19.79 7.25 -3.32
N THR A 188 20.46 8.35 -3.67
CA THR A 188 21.04 9.29 -2.70
C THR A 188 20.01 10.28 -2.16
N GLN A 189 18.86 10.37 -2.85
CA GLN A 189 17.75 11.25 -2.53
C GLN A 189 16.58 10.47 -1.94
N SER A 190 15.74 11.16 -1.19
CA SER A 190 14.55 10.61 -0.54
C SER A 190 13.29 11.38 -0.92
N CYS A 191 12.19 10.62 -0.98
CA CYS A 191 10.84 11.13 -1.16
C CYS A 191 10.06 11.26 0.15
N ASP A 192 10.71 10.97 1.27
CA ASP A 192 10.16 11.21 2.59
C ASP A 192 10.02 12.71 2.84
N LYS A 193 8.84 13.13 3.32
CA LYS A 193 8.56 14.51 3.72
C LYS A 193 9.50 14.97 4.85
N GLY A 194 9.94 14.05 5.70
CA GLY A 194 10.87 14.29 6.81
C GLY A 194 12.36 14.32 6.42
N ALA A 195 12.72 14.06 5.15
CA ALA A 195 14.11 14.07 4.74
C ALA A 195 14.75 15.47 4.89
N PRO A 196 16.05 15.56 5.26
CA PRO A 196 16.76 16.82 5.31
C PRO A 196 16.90 17.41 3.90
N GLU A 197 16.96 18.74 3.78
CA GLU A 197 16.83 19.43 2.48
C GLU A 197 17.85 19.00 1.43
N ASP A 198 19.08 18.67 1.83
CA ASP A 198 20.15 18.18 0.96
C ASP A 198 19.87 16.79 0.36
N ARG A 199 19.01 16.01 1.03
CA ARG A 199 18.58 14.66 0.65
C ARG A 199 17.14 14.60 0.16
N ARG A 200 16.47 15.75 -0.01
CA ARG A 200 15.13 15.78 -0.61
C ARG A 200 15.24 15.62 -2.11
N CYS A 201 14.34 14.82 -2.67
CA CYS A 201 14.25 14.64 -4.11
C CYS A 201 14.12 16.00 -4.84
N ARG A 202 15.06 16.26 -5.75
CA ARG A 202 15.26 17.57 -6.39
C ARG A 202 14.15 17.85 -7.41
N GLN A 203 13.22 18.73 -7.06
CA GLN A 203 12.01 19.01 -7.84
C GLN A 203 12.26 19.50 -9.29
N LEU A 204 13.39 20.15 -9.55
CA LEU A 204 13.71 20.67 -10.90
C LEU A 204 14.09 19.58 -11.91
N THR A 205 14.72 18.49 -11.44
CA THR A 205 15.26 17.44 -12.33
C THR A 205 14.61 16.08 -12.10
N HIS A 206 14.01 15.88 -10.94
CA HIS A 206 13.42 14.65 -10.48
C HIS A 206 12.02 14.89 -9.91
N HIS A 207 11.28 13.82 -9.73
CA HIS A 207 10.00 13.78 -9.04
C HIS A 207 9.91 12.51 -8.19
N CYS A 208 9.01 12.52 -7.22
CA CYS A 208 8.73 11.34 -6.43
C CYS A 208 7.72 10.44 -7.14
N TYR A 209 8.20 9.34 -7.68
CA TYR A 209 7.37 8.29 -8.26
C TYR A 209 6.99 7.31 -7.16
N THR A 210 5.69 7.20 -6.88
CA THR A 210 5.16 6.32 -5.84
C THR A 210 4.50 5.10 -6.48
N VAL A 211 4.90 3.92 -6.05
CA VAL A 211 4.24 2.66 -6.39
C VAL A 211 3.43 2.21 -5.18
N THR A 212 2.15 1.95 -5.39
CA THR A 212 1.22 1.49 -4.34
C THR A 212 0.63 0.12 -4.70
N GLU A 213 0.56 -0.75 -3.70
CA GLU A 213 -0.16 -2.03 -3.72
C GLU A 213 -0.98 -2.14 -2.41
N PRO A 214 -1.98 -3.03 -2.30
CA PRO A 214 -2.74 -3.17 -1.06
C PRO A 214 -1.83 -3.39 0.17
N GLY A 215 -1.89 -2.46 1.13
CA GLY A 215 -1.09 -2.49 2.37
C GLY A 215 0.39 -2.11 2.22
N TRP A 216 0.83 -1.63 1.05
CA TRP A 216 2.22 -1.31 0.80
C TRP A 216 2.38 -0.08 -0.11
N LYS A 217 3.38 0.74 0.19
CA LYS A 217 3.84 1.78 -0.73
C LYS A 217 5.35 1.90 -0.69
N SER A 218 5.91 2.32 -1.81
CA SER A 218 7.27 2.83 -1.83
C SER A 218 7.43 3.95 -2.84
N SER A 219 8.32 4.89 -2.54
CA SER A 219 8.59 6.05 -3.38
C SER A 219 10.06 6.11 -3.78
N LEU A 220 10.30 6.37 -5.05
CA LEU A 220 11.63 6.58 -5.61
C LEU A 220 11.77 8.01 -6.11
N CYS A 221 12.97 8.58 -5.93
CA CYS A 221 13.34 9.81 -6.62
C CYS A 221 13.72 9.48 -8.06
N CYS A 222 12.82 9.77 -8.99
CA CYS A 222 12.94 9.39 -10.39
C CYS A 222 13.18 10.62 -11.27
N PRO A 223 14.01 10.51 -12.30
CA PRO A 223 14.26 11.62 -13.20
C PRO A 223 12.96 11.97 -13.94
N LYS A 224 12.75 13.27 -14.15
CA LYS A 224 11.70 13.73 -15.04
C LYS A 224 12.15 13.49 -16.48
N PRO A 225 11.30 12.93 -17.36
CA PRO A 225 11.67 12.75 -18.77
C PRO A 225 11.90 14.09 -19.47
N CYS A 226 11.22 15.13 -19.00
CA CYS A 226 11.31 16.49 -19.52
C CYS A 226 11.55 17.53 -18.42
N ARG A 227 12.07 18.68 -18.83
CA ARG A 227 12.33 19.83 -17.96
C ARG A 227 11.59 21.06 -18.47
N ASP A 228 11.42 22.05 -17.61
CA ASP A 228 10.94 23.37 -18.02
C ASP A 228 11.91 23.98 -19.05
N PRO A 229 11.40 24.69 -20.07
CA PRO A 229 9.99 25.11 -20.26
C PRO A 229 9.09 24.09 -21.00
N THR A 230 9.57 22.88 -21.27
CA THR A 230 8.83 21.84 -22.01
C THR A 230 8.50 20.62 -21.14
N PRO A 231 7.68 20.73 -20.08
CA PRO A 231 7.52 19.67 -19.07
C PRO A 231 6.68 18.46 -19.54
N LEU A 232 5.97 18.55 -20.67
CA LEU A 232 5.06 17.52 -21.15
C LEU A 232 5.80 16.47 -21.99
N TYR A 233 5.81 15.20 -21.57
CA TYR A 233 6.40 14.10 -22.35
C TYR A 233 5.33 13.31 -23.09
N VAL A 234 5.30 13.43 -24.42
CA VAL A 234 4.36 12.73 -25.31
C VAL A 234 5.14 12.21 -26.52
N ASP A 235 4.91 10.96 -26.92
CA ASP A 235 5.52 10.33 -28.09
C ASP A 235 7.05 10.49 -28.18
N ASN A 236 7.74 10.28 -27.06
CA ASN A 236 9.19 10.44 -26.90
C ASN A 236 9.72 11.86 -27.19
N LYS A 237 8.87 12.88 -27.09
CA LYS A 237 9.24 14.29 -27.25
C LYS A 237 8.81 15.10 -26.02
N CYS A 238 9.62 16.10 -25.70
CA CYS A 238 9.30 17.10 -24.70
C CYS A 238 8.62 18.30 -25.35
N LEU A 239 7.44 18.65 -24.85
CA LEU A 239 6.58 19.71 -25.37
C LEU A 239 6.23 20.70 -24.25
N SER A 240 5.92 21.94 -24.62
CA SER A 240 5.39 22.93 -23.69
C SER A 240 3.91 22.66 -23.41
N ILE A 241 3.48 22.99 -22.20
CA ILE A 241 2.06 23.16 -21.90
C ILE A 241 1.63 24.49 -22.55
N ALA A 242 0.45 24.48 -23.14
CA ALA A 242 -0.14 25.59 -23.87
C ALA A 242 -1.53 25.89 -23.29
N HIS A 243 -1.84 27.17 -23.16
CA HIS A 243 -3.16 27.68 -22.75
C HIS A 243 -3.95 28.11 -23.99
N ARG A 244 -5.15 28.66 -23.79
CA ARG A 244 -5.97 29.14 -24.90
C ARG A 244 -5.26 30.21 -25.71
N ASN A 245 -5.34 30.04 -27.04
CA ASN A 245 -4.67 30.84 -28.06
C ASN A 245 -3.14 30.71 -28.11
N ASP A 246 -2.52 29.90 -27.25
CA ASP A 246 -1.09 29.59 -27.36
C ASP A 246 -0.82 28.65 -28.54
N PRO A 247 0.41 28.69 -29.11
CA PRO A 247 0.81 27.79 -30.17
C PRO A 247 0.92 26.34 -29.66
N CYS A 248 0.47 25.40 -30.48
CA CYS A 248 0.49 23.98 -30.18
C CYS A 248 0.77 23.14 -31.43
N GLN A 249 1.17 21.89 -31.20
CA GLN A 249 1.37 20.87 -32.24
C GLN A 249 0.39 19.72 -32.11
N ILE A 250 -0.03 19.41 -30.87
CA ILE A 250 -0.95 18.33 -30.52
C ILE A 250 -1.92 18.77 -29.42
N ASP A 251 -3.08 18.11 -29.34
CA ASP A 251 -4.13 18.43 -28.37
C ASP A 251 -3.65 18.36 -26.92
N GLN A 252 -2.76 17.41 -26.57
CA GLN A 252 -2.30 17.19 -25.21
C GLN A 252 -1.54 18.38 -24.62
N GLN A 253 -0.98 19.27 -25.46
CA GLN A 253 -0.36 20.51 -24.98
C GLN A 253 -1.40 21.48 -24.43
N CYS A 254 -2.61 21.49 -24.98
CA CYS A 254 -3.70 22.38 -24.62
C CYS A 254 -4.37 21.92 -23.33
N GLU A 255 -3.75 22.20 -22.18
CA GLU A 255 -4.23 21.83 -20.84
C GLU A 255 -4.61 20.34 -20.71
N GLY A 256 -3.81 19.46 -21.31
CA GLY A 256 -4.04 18.01 -21.31
C GLY A 256 -5.01 17.51 -22.39
N GLY A 257 -5.54 18.40 -23.24
CA GLY A 257 -6.40 18.05 -24.37
C GLY A 257 -7.83 17.65 -23.99
N VAL A 258 -8.26 17.93 -22.76
CA VAL A 258 -9.60 17.57 -22.27
C VAL A 258 -10.63 18.63 -22.68
N THR A 259 -10.39 19.89 -22.31
CA THR A 259 -11.30 21.02 -22.57
C THR A 259 -11.00 21.72 -23.90
N MET A 260 -9.83 21.43 -24.48
CA MET A 260 -9.26 22.14 -25.61
C MET A 260 -8.64 21.20 -26.65
N SER A 261 -8.56 21.67 -27.88
CA SER A 261 -7.90 20.99 -29.00
C SER A 261 -6.97 21.95 -29.74
N CYS A 262 -5.91 21.40 -30.33
CA CYS A 262 -4.98 22.12 -31.16
C CYS A 262 -5.54 22.23 -32.58
N ILE A 263 -6.16 23.36 -32.89
CA ILE A 263 -6.79 23.61 -34.19
C ILE A 263 -5.95 24.67 -34.90
N LEU A 264 -5.48 24.36 -36.11
CA LEU A 264 -4.64 25.27 -36.91
C LEU A 264 -3.40 25.79 -36.14
N ALA A 265 -2.77 24.90 -35.37
CA ALA A 265 -1.59 25.17 -34.54
C ALA A 265 -1.81 26.14 -33.36
N THR A 266 -3.05 26.41 -32.99
CA THR A 266 -3.41 27.18 -31.78
C THR A 266 -4.41 26.43 -30.92
N CYS A 267 -4.34 26.60 -29.61
CA CYS A 267 -5.25 25.92 -28.69
C CYS A 267 -6.62 26.62 -28.65
N HIS A 268 -7.68 25.89 -28.99
CA HIS A 268 -9.07 26.38 -29.00
C HIS A 268 -9.97 25.51 -28.12
N CYS A 269 -11.06 26.10 -27.60
CA CYS A 269 -12.05 25.36 -26.83
C CYS A 269 -12.73 24.29 -27.70
N LYS A 270 -12.92 23.10 -27.14
CA LYS A 270 -13.72 22.04 -27.76
C LYS A 270 -15.21 22.41 -27.73
N ILE A 271 -16.00 21.77 -28.59
CA ILE A 271 -17.47 21.91 -28.58
C ILE A 271 -18.00 21.50 -27.19
N GLY A 272 -18.91 22.31 -26.64
CA GLY A 272 -19.43 22.14 -25.28
C GLY A 272 -18.60 22.82 -24.19
N PHE A 273 -17.51 23.50 -24.56
CA PHE A 273 -16.73 24.37 -23.70
C PHE A 273 -16.78 25.81 -24.22
N HIS A 274 -16.67 26.78 -23.32
CA HIS A 274 -16.64 28.19 -23.62
C HIS A 274 -15.39 28.84 -23.00
N GLU A 275 -15.06 30.04 -23.47
CA GLU A 275 -13.86 30.76 -23.04
C GLU A 275 -13.99 31.26 -21.60
N ASN A 276 -12.97 31.02 -20.77
CA ASN A 276 -12.88 31.57 -19.42
C ASN A 276 -11.54 32.29 -19.24
N ASN A 277 -11.58 33.57 -18.84
CA ASN A 277 -10.42 34.43 -18.64
C ASN A 277 -10.26 34.91 -17.19
N ASP A 278 -11.02 34.36 -16.24
CA ASP A 278 -11.01 34.78 -14.83
C ASP A 278 -9.77 34.26 -14.07
N GLY A 279 -9.08 33.28 -14.65
CA GLY A 279 -7.86 32.70 -14.10
C GLY A 279 -6.58 33.46 -14.45
N ARG A 280 -5.44 32.95 -13.96
CA ARG A 280 -4.10 33.49 -14.32
C ARG A 280 -3.81 33.39 -15.82
N PHE A 281 -4.34 32.36 -16.47
CA PHE A 281 -4.17 32.09 -17.89
C PHE A 281 -5.54 31.89 -18.54
N ALA A 282 -5.68 32.29 -19.80
CA ALA A 282 -6.90 32.09 -20.56
C ALA A 282 -7.12 30.58 -20.79
N THR A 283 -8.29 30.07 -20.41
CA THR A 283 -8.63 28.65 -20.47
C THR A 283 -10.04 28.46 -21.06
N CYS A 284 -10.52 27.23 -21.08
CA CYS A 284 -11.85 26.84 -21.51
C CYS A 284 -12.57 26.08 -20.40
N GLU A 285 -13.80 26.47 -20.13
CA GLU A 285 -14.64 25.87 -19.09
C GLU A 285 -15.86 25.18 -19.73
N LYS A 286 -16.33 24.09 -19.12
CA LYS A 286 -17.48 23.36 -19.65
C LYS A 286 -18.74 24.20 -19.57
N THR A 287 -19.54 24.21 -20.63
CA THR A 287 -20.85 24.84 -20.62
C THR A 287 -21.83 23.94 -19.87
N CYS A 288 -22.35 24.43 -18.74
CA CYS A 288 -23.29 23.70 -17.89
C CYS A 288 -24.68 24.33 -17.88
N ASN A 289 -25.67 23.57 -17.42
CA ASN A 289 -27.04 24.08 -17.28
C ASN A 289 -27.15 25.06 -16.11
N ILE A 290 -28.25 25.81 -16.08
CA ILE A 290 -28.57 26.70 -14.96
C ILE A 290 -28.67 25.88 -13.66
N GLY A 291 -27.94 26.32 -12.62
CA GLY A 291 -27.88 25.64 -11.32
C GLY A 291 -26.81 24.54 -11.22
N GLU A 292 -26.06 24.31 -12.29
CA GLU A 292 -24.89 23.45 -12.30
C GLU A 292 -23.60 24.28 -12.43
N ILE A 293 -22.49 23.69 -12.00
CA ILE A 293 -21.16 24.29 -11.98
C ILE A 293 -20.23 23.38 -12.76
N ALA A 294 -19.39 23.98 -13.59
CA ALA A 294 -18.35 23.25 -14.28
C ALA A 294 -17.20 22.93 -13.32
N VAL A 295 -16.85 21.65 -13.23
CA VAL A 295 -15.72 21.15 -12.46
C VAL A 295 -14.91 20.25 -13.37
N MET A 296 -13.76 20.74 -13.85
CA MET A 296 -12.95 20.07 -14.87
C MET A 296 -13.77 19.83 -16.15
N ASP A 297 -14.10 18.58 -16.46
CA ASP A 297 -14.83 18.14 -17.66
C ASP A 297 -16.29 17.76 -17.39
N ARG A 298 -16.81 18.02 -16.20
CA ARG A 298 -18.15 17.62 -15.77
C ARG A 298 -18.94 18.79 -15.21
N CYS A 299 -20.26 18.71 -15.37
CA CYS A 299 -21.20 19.62 -14.72
C CYS A 299 -21.68 18.95 -13.44
N LEU A 300 -21.48 19.63 -12.31
CA LEU A 300 -21.88 19.17 -10.99
C LEU A 300 -22.92 20.12 -10.41
N ARG A 301 -23.81 19.60 -9.57
CA ARG A 301 -24.79 20.42 -8.88
C ARG A 301 -24.14 21.12 -7.69
N HIS A 302 -24.66 22.31 -7.36
CA HIS A 302 -24.48 22.88 -6.04
C HIS A 302 -25.01 21.93 -4.97
N VAL A 303 -24.33 21.89 -3.83
CA VAL A 303 -24.71 21.08 -2.67
C VAL A 303 -24.79 21.96 -1.44
N GLN A 304 -25.47 21.49 -0.40
CA GLN A 304 -25.60 22.19 0.87
C GLN A 304 -24.50 21.79 1.87
N LEU A 305 -24.38 22.53 2.97
CA LEU A 305 -23.47 22.13 4.06
C LEU A 305 -23.83 20.75 4.59
N GLY A 306 -22.81 19.95 4.88
CA GLY A 306 -22.94 18.57 5.34
C GLY A 306 -23.18 17.55 4.21
N GLU A 307 -23.53 17.99 3.01
CA GLU A 307 -23.68 17.08 1.86
C GLU A 307 -22.33 16.67 1.27
N ARG A 308 -22.36 15.59 0.49
CA ARG A 308 -21.17 15.07 -0.20
C ARG A 308 -20.77 15.99 -1.35
N CYS A 309 -19.47 16.23 -1.47
CA CYS A 309 -18.88 17.07 -2.49
C CYS A 309 -17.60 16.45 -3.05
N VAL A 310 -17.15 16.97 -4.19
CA VAL A 310 -15.88 16.56 -4.82
C VAL A 310 -14.98 17.78 -5.11
N ASP A 311 -15.55 18.98 -5.23
CA ASP A 311 -14.83 20.23 -5.48
C ASP A 311 -15.41 21.34 -4.60
N ASN A 312 -14.57 22.27 -4.16
CA ASN A 312 -14.96 23.40 -3.30
C ASN A 312 -16.04 24.27 -3.94
N ARG A 313 -16.06 24.40 -5.27
CA ARG A 313 -17.04 25.22 -5.99
C ARG A 313 -18.47 24.72 -5.84
N GLN A 314 -18.69 23.43 -5.54
CA GLN A 314 -20.03 22.91 -5.29
C GLN A 314 -20.63 23.42 -3.97
N CYS A 315 -19.77 23.79 -3.02
CA CYS A 315 -20.17 24.18 -1.68
C CYS A 315 -20.68 25.63 -1.66
N PRO A 316 -21.55 26.00 -0.70
CA PRO A 316 -22.00 27.38 -0.53
C PRO A 316 -20.86 28.31 -0.10
N ASN A 317 -21.12 29.62 -0.13
CA ASN A 317 -20.13 30.64 0.26
C ASN A 317 -19.58 30.39 1.68
N PHE A 318 -18.29 30.69 1.86
CA PHE A 318 -17.54 30.48 3.11
C PHE A 318 -17.49 29.02 3.58
N SER A 319 -17.55 28.08 2.64
CA SER A 319 -17.36 26.66 2.89
C SER A 319 -16.47 26.02 1.85
N GLU A 320 -15.87 24.88 2.20
CA GLU A 320 -14.99 24.10 1.34
C GLU A 320 -15.32 22.61 1.41
N CYS A 321 -14.91 21.86 0.39
CA CYS A 321 -15.12 20.43 0.32
C CYS A 321 -14.04 19.69 1.12
N ARG A 322 -14.28 19.52 2.42
CA ARG A 322 -13.32 18.91 3.33
C ARG A 322 -13.69 17.46 3.64
N TYR A 323 -12.76 16.55 3.35
CA TYR A 323 -12.96 15.10 3.49
C TYR A 323 -14.22 14.59 2.76
N GLY A 324 -14.52 15.16 1.59
CA GLY A 324 -15.68 14.79 0.77
C GLY A 324 -17.04 15.32 1.28
N THR A 325 -17.05 16.23 2.26
CA THR A 325 -18.27 16.89 2.76
C THR A 325 -18.10 18.41 2.80
N CYS A 326 -19.12 19.17 2.40
CA CYS A 326 -19.04 20.63 2.47
C CYS A 326 -19.10 21.10 3.93
N ARG A 327 -18.08 21.84 4.36
CA ARG A 327 -17.94 22.35 5.73
C ARG A 327 -17.47 23.79 5.70
N CYS A 328 -17.84 24.56 6.71
CA CYS A 328 -17.36 25.93 6.84
C CYS A 328 -15.83 25.99 6.86
N ILE A 329 -15.28 27.00 6.19
CA ILE A 329 -13.85 27.30 6.26
C ILE A 329 -13.46 27.71 7.69
N CYS A 330 -12.17 27.73 7.98
CA CYS A 330 -11.68 28.18 9.28
C CYS A 330 -12.19 29.60 9.62
N GLY A 331 -12.54 29.81 10.90
CA GLY A 331 -13.13 31.06 11.38
C GLY A 331 -14.65 31.15 11.21
N TYR A 332 -15.27 30.36 10.33
CA TYR A 332 -16.73 30.37 10.16
C TYR A 332 -17.37 29.20 10.89
N LYS A 333 -18.59 29.40 11.39
CA LYS A 333 -19.41 28.35 12.01
C LYS A 333 -20.72 28.18 11.26
N GLN A 334 -21.24 26.96 11.29
CA GLN A 334 -22.56 26.69 10.77
C GLN A 334 -23.60 27.33 11.70
N ASP A 335 -24.42 28.20 11.15
CA ASP A 335 -25.53 28.80 11.86
C ASP A 335 -26.73 27.84 11.83
N SER A 336 -27.23 27.42 12.99
CA SER A 336 -28.41 26.57 13.06
C SER A 336 -29.70 27.33 12.78
N LEU A 337 -29.72 28.66 12.97
CA LEU A 337 -30.96 29.45 12.96
C LEU A 337 -31.41 29.89 11.57
N ILE A 338 -30.48 30.20 10.64
CA ILE A 338 -30.84 30.77 9.32
C ILE A 338 -30.57 29.77 8.18
N GLY A 339 -30.83 28.49 8.45
CA GLY A 339 -30.53 27.41 7.52
C GLY A 339 -29.03 27.14 7.42
N ALA A 340 -28.67 26.13 6.66
CA ALA A 340 -27.32 25.59 6.58
C ALA A 340 -26.35 26.52 5.84
N ARG A 341 -25.99 27.65 6.48
CA ARG A 341 -25.02 28.64 6.00
C ARG A 341 -23.89 28.85 7.01
N CYS A 342 -22.73 29.23 6.48
CA CYS A 342 -21.56 29.57 7.28
C CYS A 342 -21.56 31.06 7.61
N THR A 343 -21.49 31.39 8.89
CA THR A 343 -21.40 32.77 9.38
C THR A 343 -20.12 32.95 10.18
N ASN A 344 -19.57 34.16 10.15
CA ASN A 344 -18.44 34.53 10.98
C ASN A 344 -18.97 34.88 12.39
N PRO A 345 -18.60 34.14 13.45
CA PRO A 345 -19.02 34.44 14.81
C PRO A 345 -18.44 35.76 15.35
N ASP A 346 -17.32 36.23 14.80
CA ASP A 346 -16.67 37.48 15.23
C ASP A 346 -17.22 38.72 14.48
N ASP A 347 -18.16 38.53 13.54
CA ASP A 347 -18.81 39.63 12.84
C ASP A 347 -19.94 40.21 13.71
N PRO A 348 -19.85 41.49 14.17
CA PRO A 348 -20.88 42.13 14.98
C PRO A 348 -22.23 42.26 14.26
N PHE A 349 -22.28 42.13 12.94
CA PHE A 349 -23.51 42.14 12.16
C PHE A 349 -24.12 40.74 11.95
N SER A 350 -23.51 39.70 12.51
CA SER A 350 -24.09 38.36 12.56
C SER A 350 -25.39 38.36 13.37
N LEU A 351 -26.45 37.72 12.85
CA LEU A 351 -27.73 37.59 13.55
C LEU A 351 -27.60 36.96 14.94
N ASN A 352 -26.61 36.07 15.15
CA ASN A 352 -26.32 35.52 16.47
C ASN A 352 -25.78 36.59 17.42
N ALA A 353 -24.92 37.51 16.96
CA ALA A 353 -24.42 38.62 17.76
C ALA A 353 -25.56 39.60 18.12
N ILE A 354 -26.49 39.84 17.20
CA ILE A 354 -27.68 40.66 17.45
C ILE A 354 -28.59 40.00 18.49
N LEU A 355 -28.84 38.69 18.39
CA LEU A 355 -29.67 37.96 19.36
C LEU A 355 -29.05 37.95 20.77
N THR A 356 -27.75 37.67 20.91
CA THR A 356 -27.07 37.76 22.21
C THR A 356 -27.08 39.19 22.75
N GLY A 357 -26.93 40.20 21.88
CA GLY A 357 -27.02 41.60 22.29
C GLY A 357 -28.43 42.00 22.75
N VAL A 358 -29.47 41.44 22.14
CA VAL A 358 -30.87 41.67 22.53
C VAL A 358 -31.20 40.93 23.84
N GLU A 359 -30.66 39.73 24.05
CA GLU A 359 -30.78 39.02 25.34
C GLU A 359 -30.07 39.74 26.49
N GLU A 360 -28.89 40.34 26.25
CA GLU A 360 -28.24 41.17 27.27
C GLU A 360 -29.06 42.44 27.59
N VAL A 361 -29.68 43.05 26.59
CA VAL A 361 -30.50 44.27 26.77
C VAL A 361 -31.86 43.96 27.43
N LEU A 362 -32.48 42.81 27.14
CA LEU A 362 -33.78 42.43 27.72
C LEU A 362 -33.65 41.63 29.02
N GLY A 363 -32.60 40.83 29.18
CA GLY A 363 -32.33 40.05 30.40
C GLY A 363 -31.91 40.91 31.60
N GLY A 364 -31.42 42.12 31.36
CA GLY A 364 -31.00 43.06 32.42
C GLY A 364 -32.14 43.78 33.16
N ARG A 365 -33.43 43.50 32.86
CA ARG A 365 -34.56 44.21 33.49
C ARG A 365 -35.57 43.35 34.24
N ALA A 366 -35.25 42.08 34.52
CA ALA A 366 -36.15 41.17 35.22
C ALA A 366 -35.61 40.72 36.60
N THR A 367 -35.30 41.66 37.48
CA THR A 367 -35.35 41.43 38.93
C THR A 367 -35.99 42.65 39.57
N GLY A 368 -37.29 42.49 39.87
CA GLY A 368 -38.08 43.45 40.66
C GLY A 368 -37.81 43.34 42.15
#